data_AF-A0A519GQ36-F1
#
_entry.id   AF-A0A519GQ36-F1
#
_cell.length_a   1.000
_cell.length_b   1.000
_cell.length_c   1.000
_cell.angle_alpha   90.00
_cell.angle_beta   90.00
_cell.angle_gamma   90.00
#
_symmetry.space_group_name_H-M   'P 1'
#
loop_
_entity.id
_entity.type
_entity.pdbx_description
1 polymer ?
#
loop_
_entity_poly.entity_id
_entity_poly.type
_entity_poly.pdbx_seq_one_letter_code
_entity_poly.pdbx_strand_id
1 'polypeptide(L)'
;MTLESAIAELQRTLSGSRTASNWRLMTRQQLSAVRDALSDERFASWDGWLAARSSGTDRERQQLLGRIAALGSGLLDRLDTERAASEVRRLLLDVEHYRQKVHDLVYDSVSMEIGGSE
;
A
#
# COMPACT_ATOMS: atom_id res chain seq x y z
N MET A 1 12.72 -2.09 3.38
CA MET A 1 11.62 -1.34 4.02
C MET A 1 10.37 -2.20 3.94
N THR A 2 9.56 -2.30 4.99
CA THR A 2 8.30 -3.07 4.98
C THR A 2 7.14 -2.19 4.50
N LEU A 3 6.06 -2.80 4.00
CA LEU A 3 4.86 -2.06 3.60
C LEU A 3 4.29 -1.24 4.77
N GLU A 4 4.24 -1.81 5.98
CA GLU A 4 3.81 -1.12 7.20
C GLU A 4 4.65 0.14 7.48
N SER A 5 5.98 0.02 7.43
CA SER A 5 6.86 1.18 7.66
C SER A 5 6.68 2.26 6.58
N ALA A 6 6.45 1.86 5.33
CA ALA A 6 6.20 2.80 4.23
C ALA A 6 4.86 3.53 4.38
N ILE A 7 3.81 2.82 4.82
CA ILE A 7 2.50 3.40 5.13
C ILE A 7 2.63 4.43 6.27
N ALA A 8 3.33 4.08 7.34
CA ALA A 8 3.54 4.96 8.48
C ALA A 8 4.29 6.25 8.09
N GLU A 9 5.32 6.17 7.25
CA GLU A 9 6.05 7.34 6.75
C GLU A 9 5.19 8.24 5.84
N LEU A 10 4.38 7.63 4.96
CA LEU A 10 3.45 8.39 4.12
C LEU A 10 2.38 9.07 4.99
N GLN A 11 1.84 8.39 6.01
CA GLN A 11 0.88 8.97 6.95
C GLN A 11 1.47 10.15 7.72
N ARG A 12 2.72 10.05 8.20
CA ARG A 12 3.44 11.16 8.83
C ARG A 12 3.55 12.35 7.88
N THR A 13 3.95 12.11 6.64
CA THR A 13 4.08 13.16 5.61
C THR A 13 2.74 13.85 5.32
N LEU A 14 1.64 13.09 5.25
CA LEU A 14 0.29 13.64 5.03
C LEU A 14 -0.28 14.43 6.24
N SER A 15 0.29 14.20 7.42
CA SER A 15 -0.10 14.86 8.67
C SER A 15 0.74 16.11 8.97
N GLY A 16 1.89 16.25 8.30
CA GLY A 16 2.73 17.44 8.35
C GLY A 16 2.12 18.66 7.65
N SER A 17 2.81 19.80 7.76
CA SER A 17 2.38 21.05 7.12
C SER A 17 2.42 20.96 5.60
N ARG A 18 1.27 21.22 4.96
CA ARG A 18 1.10 21.20 3.50
C ARG A 18 1.52 22.50 2.82
N THR A 19 1.81 23.54 3.61
CA THR A 19 2.37 24.81 3.12
C THR A 19 3.88 24.75 2.94
N ALA A 20 4.53 23.69 3.43
CA ALA A 20 5.94 23.47 3.21
C ALA A 20 6.20 23.26 1.71
N SER A 21 7.12 24.05 1.15
CA SER A 21 7.45 24.06 -0.28
C SER A 21 7.88 22.70 -0.84
N ASN A 22 8.28 21.76 0.04
CA ASN A 22 8.72 20.42 -0.31
C ASN A 22 7.67 19.32 -0.08
N TRP A 23 6.46 19.63 0.42
CA TRP A 23 5.47 18.60 0.78
C TRP A 23 5.17 17.65 -0.38
N ARG A 24 4.94 18.19 -1.59
CA ARG A 24 4.63 17.38 -2.79
C ARG A 24 5.78 16.46 -3.17
N LEU A 25 7.02 16.95 -3.06
CA LEU A 25 8.21 16.16 -3.35
C LEU A 25 8.35 15.02 -2.33
N MET A 26 8.17 15.31 -1.04
CA MET A 26 8.21 14.30 0.01
C MET A 26 7.10 13.26 -0.16
N THR A 27 5.86 13.69 -0.42
CA THR A 27 4.74 12.77 -0.67
C THR A 27 4.98 11.88 -1.89
N ARG A 28 5.56 12.41 -2.97
CA ARG A 28 5.94 11.61 -4.14
C ARG A 28 7.02 10.57 -3.81
N GLN A 29 8.03 10.94 -3.03
CA GLN A 29 9.07 10.00 -2.58
C GLN A 29 8.46 8.89 -1.72
N GLN A 30 7.60 9.22 -0.77
CA GLN A 30 6.93 8.24 0.07
C GLN A 30 5.96 7.35 -0.72
N LEU A 31 5.28 7.88 -1.74
CA LEU A 31 4.49 7.05 -2.66
C LEU A 31 5.34 6.04 -3.43
N SER A 32 6.54 6.42 -3.88
CA SER A 32 7.49 5.48 -4.49
C SER A 32 7.89 4.40 -3.50
N ALA A 33 8.16 4.78 -2.26
CA ALA A 33 8.53 3.88 -1.19
C ALA A 33 7.43 2.83 -0.93
N VAL A 34 6.15 3.25 -0.89
CA VAL A 34 4.99 2.37 -0.79
C VAL A 34 4.87 1.45 -2.01
N ARG A 35 5.06 1.99 -3.23
CA ARG A 35 5.05 1.18 -4.46
C ARG A 35 6.09 0.08 -4.42
N ASP A 36 7.32 0.41 -4.04
CA ASP A 36 8.44 -0.51 -4.03
C ASP A 36 8.23 -1.59 -2.97
N ALA A 37 7.72 -1.24 -1.78
CA ALA A 37 7.34 -2.20 -0.75
C ALA A 37 6.16 -3.11 -1.16
N LEU A 38 5.17 -2.56 -1.87
CA LEU A 38 4.04 -3.34 -2.40
C LEU A 38 4.46 -4.23 -3.58
N SER A 39 5.55 -3.90 -4.28
CA SER A 39 6.10 -4.70 -5.39
C SER A 39 7.09 -5.77 -4.93
N ASP A 40 7.57 -5.71 -3.68
CA ASP A 40 8.56 -6.66 -3.12
C ASP A 40 8.06 -8.11 -3.21
N GLU A 41 8.96 -9.01 -3.60
CA GLU A 41 8.71 -10.44 -3.75
C GLU A 41 8.27 -11.12 -2.46
N ARG A 42 8.61 -10.59 -1.29
CA ARG A 42 8.14 -11.18 -0.02
C ARG A 42 6.63 -11.09 0.11
N PHE A 43 6.02 -10.01 -0.39
CA PHE A 43 4.56 -9.92 -0.52
C PHE A 43 4.03 -10.86 -1.61
N ALA A 44 4.78 -11.02 -2.72
CA ALA A 44 4.41 -11.95 -3.80
C ALA A 44 4.53 -13.44 -3.43
N SER A 45 5.45 -13.80 -2.53
CA SER A 45 5.64 -15.18 -2.07
C SER A 45 4.48 -15.68 -1.22
N TRP A 46 3.77 -14.77 -0.54
CA TRP A 46 2.54 -15.07 0.18
C TRP A 46 1.41 -15.42 -0.81
N ASP A 47 1.37 -14.77 -1.97
CA ASP A 47 0.44 -15.09 -3.07
C ASP A 47 0.72 -16.47 -3.69
N GLY A 48 1.99 -16.89 -3.75
CA GLY A 48 2.42 -18.18 -4.31
C GLY A 48 2.09 -19.40 -3.45
N TRP A 49 2.18 -19.27 -2.12
CA TRP A 49 1.75 -20.33 -1.18
C TRP A 49 0.22 -20.42 -1.08
N LEU A 50 -0.49 -19.31 -1.28
CA LEU A 50 -1.95 -19.22 -1.33
C LEU A 50 -2.53 -19.25 -2.76
N ALA A 51 -1.79 -19.72 -3.76
CA ALA A 51 -2.11 -19.59 -5.19
C ALA A 51 -3.52 -20.07 -5.61
N ALA A 52 -4.12 -21.03 -4.89
CA ALA A 52 -5.49 -21.50 -5.12
C ALA A 52 -6.59 -20.53 -4.61
N ARG A 53 -6.24 -19.58 -3.75
CA ARG A 53 -7.13 -18.60 -3.09
C ARG A 53 -6.77 -17.13 -3.39
N SER A 54 -5.62 -16.86 -4.01
CA SER A 54 -5.04 -15.51 -4.16
C SER A 54 -5.36 -14.77 -5.46
N SER A 55 -6.11 -15.36 -6.40
CA SER A 55 -6.36 -14.73 -7.72
C SER A 55 -7.06 -13.37 -7.66
N GLY A 56 -7.90 -13.14 -6.64
CA GLY A 56 -8.52 -11.84 -6.38
C GLY A 56 -7.58 -10.82 -5.74
N THR A 57 -6.63 -11.29 -4.93
CA THR A 57 -5.66 -10.47 -4.17
C THR A 57 -4.60 -9.89 -5.11
N ASP A 58 -4.08 -10.67 -6.06
CA ASP A 58 -3.12 -10.15 -7.05
C ASP A 58 -3.73 -9.06 -7.94
N ARG A 59 -4.99 -9.23 -8.37
CA ARG A 59 -5.67 -8.20 -9.16
C ARG A 59 -5.83 -6.89 -8.39
N GLU A 60 -6.17 -6.97 -7.10
CA GLU A 60 -6.27 -5.81 -6.21
C GLU A 60 -4.91 -5.12 -6.02
N ARG A 61 -3.84 -5.91 -5.84
CA ARG A 61 -2.46 -5.42 -5.78
C ARG A 61 -2.07 -4.65 -7.05
N GLN A 62 -2.33 -5.20 -8.23
CA GLN A 62 -2.04 -4.54 -9.50
C GLN A 62 -2.83 -3.24 -9.66
N GLN A 63 -4.09 -3.22 -9.22
CA GLN A 63 -4.91 -2.01 -9.22
C GLN A 63 -4.30 -0.93 -8.31
N LEU A 64 -3.86 -1.29 -7.10
CA LEU A 64 -3.21 -0.37 -6.17
C LEU A 64 -1.90 0.18 -6.74
N LEU A 65 -1.06 -0.68 -7.34
CA LEU A 65 0.17 -0.26 -8.01
C LEU A 65 -0.09 0.75 -9.14
N GLY A 66 -1.10 0.49 -9.97
CA GLY A 66 -1.52 1.43 -11.02
C GLY A 66 -1.99 2.77 -10.48
N ARG A 67 -2.77 2.77 -9.39
CA ARG A 67 -3.23 4.00 -8.73
C ARG A 67 -2.09 4.79 -8.10
N ILE A 68 -1.12 4.12 -7.47
CA ILE A 68 0.08 4.74 -6.93
C ILE A 68 0.88 5.42 -8.06
N ALA A 69 1.08 4.74 -9.19
CA ALA A 69 1.79 5.29 -10.34
C ALA A 69 1.08 6.52 -10.94
N ALA A 70 -0.23 6.46 -11.10
CA ALA A 70 -1.04 7.58 -11.62
C ALA A 70 -1.01 8.80 -10.68
N LEU A 71 -1.13 8.58 -9.36
CA LEU A 71 -1.05 9.67 -8.39
C LEU A 71 0.36 10.26 -8.27
N GLY A 72 1.39 9.41 -8.25
CA GLY A 72 2.79 9.85 -8.12
C GLY A 72 3.28 10.67 -9.32
N SER A 73 2.82 10.34 -10.54
CA SER A 73 3.18 11.07 -11.76
C SER A 73 2.52 12.45 -11.83
N GLY A 74 1.24 12.57 -11.44
CA GLY A 74 0.51 13.84 -11.49
C GLY A 74 0.66 14.74 -10.26
N LEU A 75 1.36 14.30 -9.20
CA LEU A 75 1.36 15.01 -7.92
C LEU A 75 2.02 16.39 -7.98
N LEU A 76 3.05 16.56 -8.80
CA LEU A 76 3.78 17.83 -8.90
C LEU A 76 3.01 18.88 -9.71
N ASP A 77 2.23 18.44 -10.71
CA ASP A 77 1.50 19.31 -11.63
C ASP A 77 0.14 19.78 -11.09
N ARG A 78 -0.33 19.21 -9.97
CA ARG A 78 -1.60 19.56 -9.35
C ARG A 78 -1.53 20.90 -8.63
N LEU A 79 -2.43 21.83 -8.98
CA LEU A 79 -2.56 23.13 -8.32
C LEU A 79 -3.20 23.01 -6.93
N ASP A 80 -4.18 22.10 -6.79
CA ASP A 80 -4.92 21.91 -5.54
C ASP A 80 -4.23 20.88 -4.62
N THR A 81 -3.49 21.40 -3.64
CA THR A 81 -2.77 20.58 -2.64
C THR A 81 -3.71 19.80 -1.72
N GLU A 82 -4.86 20.35 -1.34
CA GLU A 82 -5.79 19.69 -0.42
C GLU A 82 -6.49 18.52 -1.10
N ARG A 83 -6.92 18.70 -2.35
CA ARG A 83 -7.45 17.61 -3.16
C ARG A 83 -6.42 16.50 -3.34
N ALA A 84 -5.18 16.86 -3.69
CA ALA A 84 -4.09 15.88 -3.81
C ALA A 84 -3.86 15.11 -2.50
N ALA A 85 -3.82 15.81 -1.36
CA ALA A 85 -3.67 15.18 -0.05
C ALA A 85 -4.83 14.22 0.28
N SER A 86 -6.06 14.60 -0.06
CA SER A 86 -7.24 13.74 0.14
C SER A 86 -7.18 12.46 -0.70
N GLU A 87 -6.73 12.55 -1.95
CA GLU A 87 -6.61 11.41 -2.86
C GLU A 87 -5.51 10.45 -2.41
N VAL A 88 -4.36 11.00 -1.97
CA VAL A 88 -3.27 10.19 -1.41
C VAL A 88 -3.70 9.52 -0.10
N ARG A 89 -4.48 10.21 0.75
CA ARG A 89 -5.00 9.61 1.99
C ARG A 89 -5.98 8.47 1.71
N ARG A 90 -6.87 8.62 0.72
CA ARG A 90 -7.78 7.54 0.30
C ARG A 90 -7.01 6.34 -0.23
N LEU A 91 -6.01 6.57 -1.10
CA LEU A 91 -5.15 5.50 -1.58
C LEU A 91 -4.42 4.79 -0.42
N LEU A 92 -3.93 5.54 0.57
CA LEU A 92 -3.25 4.96 1.73
C LEU A 92 -4.17 4.05 2.54
N LEU A 93 -5.43 4.44 2.73
CA LEU A 93 -6.43 3.60 3.40
C LEU A 93 -6.70 2.30 2.64
N ASP A 94 -6.73 2.35 1.31
CA ASP A 94 -6.94 1.15 0.50
C ASP A 94 -5.73 0.21 0.57
N VAL A 95 -4.50 0.75 0.59
CA VAL A 95 -3.27 -0.05 0.78
C VAL A 95 -3.24 -0.70 2.17
N GLU A 96 -3.68 0.02 3.21
CA GLU A 96 -3.77 -0.53 4.56
C GLU A 96 -4.81 -1.65 4.66
N HIS A 97 -5.98 -1.49 4.04
CA HIS A 97 -6.99 -2.55 3.96
C HIS A 97 -6.46 -3.79 3.24
N TYR A 98 -5.75 -3.60 2.12
CA TYR A 98 -5.12 -4.70 1.41
C TYR A 98 -4.09 -5.42 2.29
N ARG A 99 -3.22 -4.68 2.99
CA ARG A 99 -2.24 -5.24 3.93
C ARG A 99 -2.92 -6.09 5.01
N GLN A 100 -4.00 -5.58 5.61
CA GLN A 100 -4.74 -6.29 6.64
C GLN A 100 -5.39 -7.57 6.09
N LYS A 101 -6.08 -7.47 4.94
CA LYS A 101 -6.69 -8.62 4.27
C LYS A 101 -5.67 -9.73 3.98
N VAL A 102 -4.49 -9.37 3.48
CA VAL A 102 -3.41 -10.33 3.22
C VAL A 102 -2.91 -10.97 4.52
N HIS A 103 -2.74 -10.18 5.58
CA HIS A 103 -2.34 -10.68 6.88
C HIS A 103 -3.37 -11.67 7.46
N ASP A 104 -4.65 -11.35 7.38
CA ASP A 104 -5.76 -12.19 7.85
C ASP A 104 -5.79 -13.53 7.09
N LEU A 105 -5.61 -13.51 5.76
CA LEU A 105 -5.53 -14.74 4.95
C LEU A 105 -4.38 -15.65 5.36
N VAL A 106 -3.21 -15.08 5.67
CA VAL A 106 -2.06 -15.86 6.17
C VAL A 106 -2.40 -16.45 7.54
N TYR A 107 -3.00 -15.67 8.44
CA TYR A 107 -3.39 -16.17 9.76
C TYR A 107 -4.40 -17.31 9.69
N ASP A 108 -5.43 -17.18 8.87
CA ASP A 108 -6.44 -18.22 8.65
C ASP A 108 -5.82 -19.52 8.13
N SER A 109 -4.86 -19.41 7.20
CA SER A 109 -4.20 -20.59 6.64
C SER A 109 -3.34 -21.36 7.66
N VAL A 110 -2.59 -20.64 8.50
CA VAL A 110 -1.77 -21.24 9.58
C VAL A 110 -2.66 -21.88 10.65
N SER A 111 -3.74 -21.19 11.05
CA SER A 111 -4.69 -21.71 12.04
C SER A 111 -5.32 -23.03 11.58
N MET A 112 -5.64 -23.15 10.29
CA MET A 112 -6.21 -24.36 9.70
C MET A 112 -5.24 -25.54 9.60
N GLU A 113 -3.94 -25.29 9.39
CA GLU A 113 -2.90 -26.34 9.41
C GLU A 113 -2.64 -26.90 10.82
N ILE A 114 -2.74 -26.06 11.86
CA ILE A 114 -2.49 -26.47 13.25
C ILE A 114 -3.71 -27.22 13.84
N GLY A 115 -4.93 -26.85 13.45
CA GLY A 115 -6.18 -27.45 13.97
C GLY A 115 -6.60 -28.80 13.38
N GLY A 116 -5.84 -29.35 12.42
CA GLY A 116 -6.11 -30.67 11.81
C GLY A 116 -5.45 -31.86 12.51
N SER A 117 -4.87 -31.64 13.70
CA SER A 117 -4.08 -32.61 14.44
C SER A 117 -4.76 -33.03 15.76
N GLU A 118 -6.05 -33.38 15.74
CA GLU A 118 -6.75 -34.03 16.86
C GLU A 118 -7.74 -35.10 16.37
#